data_AF-A0A8E4MEA8-F1
#
_entry.id   AF-A0A8E4MEA8-F1
#
_cell.length_a   1.000
_cell.length_b   1.000
_cell.length_c   1.000
_cell.angle_alpha   90.00
_cell.angle_beta   90.00
_cell.angle_gamma   90.00
#
_symmetry.space_group_name_H-M   'P 1'
#
loop_
_entity.id
_entity.type
_entity.pdbx_description
1 polymer ?
#
loop_
_entity_poly.entity_id
_entity_poly.type
_entity_poly.pdbx_seq_one_letter_code
_entity_poly.pdbx_strand_id
1 'polypeptide(L)'
;MTTASLSALAAAKEKLAEEIRKLEEQEAQLRQQQSSEAYSEIVKLLDQYTEHFSAKQKSEIAALIGAGVAKPKKAASAKKEVAPKYWLPHNQETWSGRGRPPKAFTIWQGSASYKEWKAKHPDEKFPAFPG
;
A
#
# COMPACT_ATOMS: atom_id res chain seq x y z
N MET A 1 60.79 25.45 -15.07
CA MET A 1 60.49 24.84 -13.75
C MET A 1 58.98 24.66 -13.48
N THR A 2 58.08 25.22 -14.29
CA THR A 2 56.61 25.17 -14.08
C THR A 2 55.92 23.87 -14.53
N THR A 3 56.53 23.07 -15.41
CA THR A 3 55.94 21.81 -15.91
C THR A 3 56.14 20.63 -14.93
N ALA A 4 57.25 20.63 -14.19
CA ALA A 4 57.54 19.63 -13.15
C ALA A 4 56.60 19.76 -11.93
N SER A 5 56.17 20.98 -11.59
CA SER A 5 55.21 21.20 -10.50
C SER A 5 53.78 20.78 -10.85
N LEU A 6 53.36 20.96 -12.11
CA LEU A 6 52.04 20.54 -12.59
C LEU A 6 51.89 19.01 -12.62
N SER A 7 52.92 18.29 -13.06
CA SER A 7 52.94 16.82 -13.05
C SER A 7 52.98 16.25 -11.62
N ALA A 8 53.72 16.86 -10.71
CA ALA A 8 53.70 16.50 -9.29
C ALA A 8 52.32 16.71 -8.65
N LEU A 9 51.63 17.80 -8.98
CA LEU A 9 50.24 18.05 -8.55
C LEU A 9 49.26 17.02 -9.12
N ALA A 10 49.42 16.62 -10.39
CA ALA A 10 48.58 15.58 -11.00
C ALA A 10 48.78 14.22 -10.31
N ALA A 11 50.03 13.82 -10.05
CA ALA A 11 50.34 12.59 -9.33
C ALA A 11 49.82 12.59 -7.89
N ALA A 12 49.87 13.74 -7.19
CA ALA A 12 49.29 13.89 -5.86
C ALA A 12 47.76 13.76 -5.87
N LYS A 13 47.08 14.32 -6.88
CA LYS A 13 45.63 14.18 -7.06
C LYS A 13 45.22 12.73 -7.33
N GLU A 14 45.99 12.02 -8.14
CA GLU A 14 45.72 10.61 -8.46
C GLU A 14 45.84 9.72 -7.21
N LYS A 15 46.91 9.90 -6.42
CA LYS A 15 47.06 9.22 -5.13
C LYS A 15 45.93 9.51 -4.16
N LEU A 16 45.50 10.78 -4.06
CA LEU A 16 44.35 11.16 -3.24
C LEU A 16 43.05 10.49 -3.71
N ALA A 17 42.84 10.40 -5.03
CA ALA A 17 41.66 9.75 -5.59
C ALA A 17 41.64 8.23 -5.32
N GLU A 18 42.80 7.57 -5.41
CA GLU A 18 42.93 6.16 -5.04
C GLU A 18 42.69 5.92 -3.54
N GLU A 19 43.18 6.83 -2.69
CA GLU A 19 42.98 6.73 -1.25
C GLU A 19 41.51 6.95 -0.86
N ILE A 20 40.82 7.89 -1.50
CA ILE A 20 39.37 8.09 -1.33
C ILE A 20 38.61 6.82 -1.71
N ARG A 21 38.91 6.21 -2.85
CA ARG A 21 38.24 4.96 -3.28
C ARG A 21 38.44 3.82 -2.28
N LYS A 22 39.65 3.68 -1.73
CA LYS A 22 39.93 2.67 -0.70
C LYS A 22 39.14 2.93 0.58
N LEU A 23 39.06 4.20 1.00
CA LEU A 23 38.29 4.58 2.19
C LEU A 23 36.79 4.34 2.00
N GLU A 24 36.24 4.64 0.81
CA GLU A 24 34.83 4.36 0.48
C GLU A 24 34.54 2.85 0.51
N GLU A 25 35.44 2.03 -0.03
CA GLU A 25 35.29 0.57 0.00
C GLU A 25 35.36 0.02 1.44
N GLN A 26 36.30 0.52 2.25
CA GLN A 26 36.39 0.17 3.66
C GLN A 26 35.15 0.59 4.45
N GLU A 27 34.61 1.78 4.19
CA GLU A 27 33.38 2.25 4.82
C GLU A 27 32.20 1.32 4.47
N ALA A 28 32.05 0.96 3.19
CA ALA A 28 30.99 0.06 2.75
C ALA A 28 31.11 -1.32 3.41
N GLN A 29 32.32 -1.88 3.49
CA GLN A 29 32.57 -3.16 4.17
C GLN A 29 32.26 -3.09 5.66
N LEU A 30 32.68 -2.03 6.35
CA LEU A 30 32.40 -1.83 7.76
C LEU A 30 30.90 -1.69 8.02
N ARG A 31 30.19 -0.92 7.20
CA ARG A 31 28.72 -0.80 7.29
C ARG A 31 28.03 -2.15 7.09
N GLN A 32 28.50 -2.96 6.13
CA GLN A 32 27.95 -4.29 5.90
C GLN A 32 28.21 -5.23 7.09
N GLN A 33 29.41 -5.17 7.67
CA GLN A 33 29.76 -5.96 8.86
C GLN A 33 28.91 -5.55 10.07
N GLN A 34 28.82 -4.24 10.36
CA GLN A 34 27.96 -3.70 11.42
C GLN A 34 26.49 -4.10 11.21
N SER A 35 26.00 -4.09 9.97
CA SER A 35 24.64 -4.54 9.67
C SER A 35 24.45 -6.03 9.94
N SER A 36 25.44 -6.87 9.65
CA SER A 36 25.40 -8.31 9.93
C SER A 36 25.41 -8.61 11.43
N GLU A 37 26.21 -7.86 12.20
CA GLU A 37 26.27 -7.96 13.65
C GLU A 37 24.93 -7.53 14.27
N ALA A 38 24.41 -6.36 13.90
CA ALA A 38 23.12 -5.87 14.37
C ALA A 38 21.97 -6.83 14.02
N TYR A 39 21.97 -7.42 12.82
CA TYR A 39 21.00 -8.45 12.45
C TYR A 39 21.06 -9.64 13.40
N SER A 40 22.26 -10.13 13.70
CA SER A 40 22.47 -11.27 14.59
C SER A 40 21.99 -10.98 16.02
N GLU A 41 22.21 -9.76 16.51
CA GLU A 41 21.70 -9.32 17.82
C GLU A 41 20.17 -9.24 17.84
N ILE A 42 19.55 -8.67 16.81
CA ILE A 42 18.09 -8.59 16.70
C ILE A 42 17.48 -9.99 16.70
N VAL A 43 18.03 -10.92 15.91
CA VAL A 43 17.53 -12.31 15.87
C VAL A 43 17.60 -12.96 17.25
N LYS A 44 18.73 -12.81 17.97
CA LYS A 44 18.87 -13.35 19.34
C LYS A 44 17.84 -12.76 20.30
N LEU A 45 17.63 -11.45 20.25
CA LEU A 45 16.64 -10.77 21.09
C LEU A 45 15.21 -11.22 20.78
N LEU A 46 14.88 -11.35 19.49
CA LEU A 46 13.56 -11.83 19.07
C LEU A 46 13.35 -13.27 19.51
N ASP A 47 14.34 -14.15 19.37
CA ASP A 47 14.26 -15.55 19.81
C ASP A 47 14.03 -15.64 21.33
N GLN A 48 14.76 -14.86 22.12
CA GLN A 48 14.69 -14.89 23.58
C GLN A 48 13.38 -14.29 24.15
N TYR A 49 12.83 -13.24 23.54
CA TYR A 49 11.76 -12.44 24.15
C TYR A 49 10.42 -12.46 23.40
N THR A 50 10.34 -13.09 22.23
CA THR A 50 9.09 -13.14 21.44
C THR A 50 7.91 -13.72 22.21
N GLU A 51 8.13 -14.68 23.11
CA GLU A 51 7.06 -15.28 23.91
C GLU A 51 6.43 -14.27 24.89
N HIS A 52 7.20 -13.28 25.35
CA HIS A 52 6.74 -12.23 26.25
C HIS A 52 6.12 -11.03 25.53
N PHE A 53 6.25 -10.94 24.20
CA PHE A 53 5.69 -9.83 23.44
C PHE A 53 4.18 -9.96 23.26
N SER A 54 3.49 -8.85 23.48
CA SER A 54 2.08 -8.70 23.14
C SER A 54 1.85 -8.77 21.62
N ALA A 55 0.61 -9.08 21.22
CA ALA A 55 0.22 -9.05 19.80
C ALA A 55 0.49 -7.70 19.14
N LYS A 56 0.34 -6.59 19.89
CA LYS A 56 0.65 -5.24 19.41
C LYS A 56 2.14 -5.07 19.11
N GLN A 57 3.03 -5.43 20.04
CA GLN A 57 4.48 -5.34 19.84
C GLN A 57 4.95 -6.20 18.66
N LYS A 58 4.43 -7.42 18.52
CA LYS A 58 4.71 -8.28 17.36
C LYS A 58 4.28 -7.62 16.04
N SER A 59 3.11 -6.98 16.04
CA SER A 59 2.61 -6.28 14.85
C SER A 59 3.41 -5.04 14.49
N GLU A 60 3.93 -4.31 15.49
CA GLU A 60 4.78 -3.13 15.29
C GLU A 60 6.14 -3.53 14.72
N ILE A 61 6.78 -4.57 15.27
CA ILE A 61 8.05 -5.12 14.74
C ILE A 61 7.84 -5.60 13.29
N ALA A 62 6.76 -6.35 13.03
CA ALA A 62 6.43 -6.79 11.68
C ALA A 62 6.15 -5.63 10.73
N ALA A 63 5.56 -4.53 11.21
CA ALA A 63 5.33 -3.33 10.42
C ALA A 63 6.64 -2.60 10.11
N LEU A 64 7.57 -2.49 11.06
CA LEU A 64 8.88 -1.88 10.85
C LEU A 64 9.71 -2.64 9.81
N ILE A 65 9.71 -3.98 9.87
CA ILE A 65 10.38 -4.83 8.89
C ILE A 65 9.64 -4.78 7.54
N GLY A 66 8.31 -4.76 7.56
CA GLY A 66 7.46 -4.75 6.37
C GLY A 66 7.24 -3.39 5.71
N ALA A 67 7.63 -2.27 6.34
CA ALA A 67 7.35 -0.92 5.84
C ALA A 67 8.02 -0.63 4.48
N GLY A 68 9.08 -1.37 4.13
CA GLY A 68 9.73 -1.30 2.81
C GLY A 68 9.14 -2.25 1.76
N VAL A 69 8.34 -3.24 2.16
CA VAL A 69 7.68 -4.17 1.24
C VAL A 69 6.25 -3.69 1.08
N ALA A 70 5.99 -2.88 0.04
CA ALA A 70 4.65 -2.43 -0.29
C ALA A 70 3.70 -3.64 -0.36
N LYS A 71 2.87 -3.83 0.68
CA LYS A 71 1.85 -4.88 0.70
C LYS A 71 1.01 -4.70 -0.55
N PRO A 72 0.88 -5.72 -1.43
CA PRO A 72 0.02 -5.60 -2.59
C PRO A 72 -1.39 -5.31 -2.08
N LYS A 73 -1.91 -4.14 -2.48
CA LYS A 73 -3.28 -3.71 -2.17
C LYS A 73 -4.18 -4.85 -2.63
N LYS A 74 -4.80 -5.56 -1.68
CA LYS A 74 -5.64 -6.73 -1.93
C LYS A 74 -6.58 -6.37 -3.08
N ALA A 75 -6.34 -6.95 -4.26
CA ALA A 75 -7.11 -6.62 -5.45
C ALA A 75 -8.58 -6.82 -5.11
N ALA A 76 -9.38 -5.79 -5.33
CA ALA A 76 -10.83 -5.91 -5.20
C ALA A 76 -11.24 -7.11 -6.05
N SER A 77 -11.76 -8.15 -5.40
CA SER A 77 -12.17 -9.38 -6.05
C SER A 77 -13.03 -9.03 -7.26
N ALA A 78 -12.63 -9.56 -8.43
CA ALA A 78 -13.33 -9.37 -9.68
C ALA A 78 -14.82 -9.67 -9.46
N LYS A 79 -15.64 -8.62 -9.51
CA LYS A 79 -17.08 -8.73 -9.30
C LYS A 79 -17.62 -9.55 -10.47
N LYS A 80 -18.08 -10.78 -10.19
CA LYS A 80 -18.99 -11.47 -11.10
C LYS A 80 -20.11 -10.50 -11.46
N GLU A 81 -20.27 -10.22 -12.74
CA GLU A 81 -21.31 -9.35 -13.28
C GLU A 81 -22.65 -10.04 -13.01
N VAL A 82 -23.36 -9.57 -11.98
CA VAL A 82 -24.67 -10.11 -11.61
C VAL A 82 -25.72 -9.25 -12.31
N ALA A 83 -26.65 -9.88 -13.01
CA ALA A 83 -27.76 -9.23 -13.69
C ALA A 83 -28.45 -8.19 -12.77
N PRO A 84 -28.81 -7.01 -13.28
CA PRO A 84 -29.47 -6.01 -12.46
C PRO A 84 -30.86 -6.49 -12.01
N LYS A 85 -31.17 -6.28 -10.73
CA LYS A 85 -32.45 -6.67 -10.12
C LYS A 85 -33.46 -5.52 -10.10
N TYR A 86 -32.96 -4.31 -9.87
CA TYR A 86 -33.76 -3.10 -9.73
C TYR A 86 -33.35 -2.06 -10.76
N TRP A 87 -34.31 -1.21 -11.13
CA TRP A 87 -34.15 -0.15 -12.10
C TRP A 87 -34.94 1.08 -11.69
N LEU A 88 -34.42 2.26 -12.00
CA LEU A 88 -35.09 3.52 -11.76
C LEU A 88 -35.55 4.14 -13.09
N PRO A 89 -36.86 4.39 -13.28
CA PRO A 89 -37.39 4.85 -14.56
C PRO A 89 -36.96 6.27 -14.95
N HIS A 90 -36.53 7.09 -13.99
CA HIS A 90 -36.19 8.49 -14.26
C HIS A 90 -34.75 8.69 -14.76
N ASN A 91 -33.80 7.88 -14.29
CA ASN A 91 -32.38 8.04 -14.59
C ASN A 91 -31.73 6.78 -15.20
N GLN A 92 -32.54 5.76 -15.50
CA GLN A 92 -32.14 4.48 -16.09
C GLN A 92 -31.09 3.70 -15.29
N GLU A 93 -30.86 4.06 -14.02
CA GLU A 93 -29.82 3.45 -13.22
C GLU A 93 -30.26 2.07 -12.72
N THR A 94 -29.38 1.09 -12.85
CA THR A 94 -29.67 -0.30 -12.49
C THR A 94 -28.88 -0.72 -11.25
N TRP A 95 -29.45 -1.63 -10.46
CA TRP A 95 -28.77 -2.17 -9.29
C TRP A 95 -29.08 -3.65 -9.10
N SER A 96 -28.05 -4.47 -8.94
CA SER A 96 -28.17 -5.92 -8.71
C SER A 96 -28.74 -6.30 -7.33
N GLY A 97 -28.99 -5.32 -6.46
CA GLY A 97 -29.48 -5.54 -5.09
C GLY A 97 -28.41 -6.10 -4.14
N ARG A 98 -27.16 -6.28 -4.61
CA ARG A 98 -26.02 -6.69 -3.79
C ARG A 98 -25.19 -5.47 -3.35
N GLY A 99 -24.71 -5.52 -2.12
CA GLY A 99 -23.83 -4.48 -1.56
C GLY A 99 -24.55 -3.16 -1.27
N ARG A 100 -23.80 -2.06 -1.27
CA ARG A 100 -24.34 -0.72 -1.03
C ARG A 100 -25.17 -0.25 -2.24
N PRO A 101 -26.39 0.29 -2.04
CA PRO A 101 -27.16 0.91 -3.12
C PRO A 101 -26.40 2.07 -3.77
N PRO A 102 -26.52 2.27 -5.10
CA PRO A 102 -26.05 3.46 -5.78
C PRO A 102 -26.71 4.73 -5.23
N LYS A 103 -26.05 5.88 -5.37
CA LYS A 103 -26.52 7.14 -4.79
C LYS A 103 -27.91 7.52 -5.28
N ALA A 104 -28.26 7.25 -6.53
CA ALA A 104 -29.58 7.60 -7.03
C ALA A 104 -30.71 6.78 -6.41
N PHE A 105 -30.46 5.52 -6.03
CA PHE A 105 -31.45 4.73 -5.29
C PHE A 105 -31.74 5.35 -3.92
N THR A 106 -30.70 5.85 -3.24
CA THR A 106 -30.86 6.58 -1.97
C THR A 106 -31.58 7.91 -2.15
N ILE A 107 -31.24 8.68 -3.19
CA ILE A 107 -31.89 9.98 -3.48
C ILE A 107 -33.36 9.76 -3.84
N TRP A 108 -33.65 8.80 -4.72
CA TRP A 108 -35.01 8.51 -5.16
C TRP A 108 -35.88 8.02 -4.01
N GLN A 109 -35.35 7.19 -3.10
CA GLN A 109 -36.07 6.76 -1.89
C GLN A 109 -36.55 7.95 -1.02
N GLY A 110 -35.85 9.08 -1.05
CA GLY A 110 -36.25 10.31 -0.36
C GLY A 110 -37.22 11.21 -1.14
N SER A 111 -37.59 10.85 -2.37
CA SER A 111 -38.44 11.66 -3.25
C SER A 111 -39.94 11.36 -3.10
N ALA A 112 -40.78 12.32 -3.47
CA ALA A 112 -42.25 12.13 -3.52
C ALA A 112 -42.66 11.01 -4.48
N SER A 113 -41.96 10.87 -5.60
CA SER A 113 -42.22 9.83 -6.61
C SER A 113 -41.99 8.41 -6.07
N TYR A 114 -41.04 8.21 -5.15
CA TYR A 114 -40.89 6.92 -4.47
C TYR A 114 -42.06 6.65 -3.54
N LYS A 115 -42.56 7.65 -2.82
CA LYS A 115 -43.71 7.50 -1.92
C LYS A 115 -44.97 7.11 -2.68
N GLU A 116 -45.23 7.73 -3.83
CA GLU A 116 -46.35 7.42 -4.71
C GLU A 116 -46.22 6.02 -5.33
N TRP A 117 -45.01 5.66 -5.78
CA TRP A 117 -44.76 4.32 -6.31
C TRP A 117 -44.90 3.25 -5.22
N LYS A 118 -44.36 3.49 -4.02
CA LYS A 118 -44.43 2.56 -2.88
C LYS A 118 -45.84 2.36 -2.36
N ALA A 119 -46.72 3.35 -2.50
CA ALA A 119 -48.15 3.21 -2.21
C ALA A 119 -48.84 2.21 -3.16
N LYS A 120 -48.38 2.13 -4.42
CA LYS A 120 -48.88 1.16 -5.41
C LYS A 120 -48.18 -0.20 -5.31
N HIS A 121 -46.96 -0.23 -4.76
CA HIS A 121 -46.13 -1.43 -4.62
C HIS A 121 -45.64 -1.61 -3.16
N PRO A 122 -46.53 -1.97 -2.21
CA PRO A 122 -46.20 -2.05 -0.79
C PRO A 122 -45.17 -3.13 -0.43
N ASP A 123 -45.03 -4.17 -1.24
CA ASP A 123 -44.09 -5.28 -0.97
C ASP A 123 -42.73 -5.15 -1.67
N GLU A 124 -42.59 -4.24 -2.66
CA GLU A 124 -41.37 -4.12 -3.45
C GLU A 124 -40.47 -2.96 -3.01
N LYS A 125 -39.17 -3.20 -2.81
CA LYS A 125 -38.25 -2.15 -2.34
C LYS A 125 -37.94 -1.10 -3.41
N PHE A 126 -37.82 -1.52 -4.67
CA PHE A 126 -37.54 -0.67 -5.83
C PHE A 126 -38.17 -1.32 -7.07
N PRO A 127 -38.45 -0.55 -8.15
CA PRO A 127 -38.98 -1.12 -9.38
C PRO A 127 -38.05 -2.20 -9.92
N ALA A 128 -38.63 -3.32 -10.33
CA ALA A 128 -37.90 -4.41 -10.96
C ALA A 128 -37.31 -3.95 -12.30
N PHE A 129 -36.13 -4.47 -12.66
CA PHE A 129 -35.56 -4.24 -13.99
C PHE A 129 -36.45 -4.91 -15.05
N PRO A 130 -36.97 -4.15 -16.04
CA PRO A 130 -37.68 -4.74 -17.17
C PRO A 130 -36.63 -5.35 -18.11
N GLY A 131 -36.23 -6.59 -17.81
CA GLY A 131 -35.34 -7.39 -18.66
C GLY A 131 -36.08 -8.05 -19.80
#